data_AF-A0A024TR75-F1
#
_entry.id   AF-A0A024TR75-F1
#
_cell.length_a   1.000
_cell.length_b   1.000
_cell.length_c   1.000
_cell.angle_alpha   90.00
_cell.angle_beta   90.00
_cell.angle_gamma   90.00
#
_symmetry.space_group_name_H-M   'P 1'
#
loop_
_entity.id
_entity.type
_entity.pdbx_description
1 polymer ?
#
loop_
_entity_poly.entity_id
_entity_poly.type
_entity_poly.pdbx_seq_one_letter_code
_entity_poly.pdbx_strand_id
1 'polypeptide(L)' 'MLSNRVLLVVLGALVSLVAGAKTISLRQASRIVVVGGGQAGIHYASLLAKKGFTNIRVLEATYHVGGKSAT' A
#
# COMPACT_ATOMS: atom_id res chain seq x y z
N MET A 1 -7.56 30.18 -29.47
CA MET A 1 -6.99 28.87 -29.89
C MET A 1 -5.92 28.32 -28.94
N LEU A 2 -5.24 29.15 -28.12
CA LEU A 2 -4.18 28.69 -27.20
C LEU A 2 -4.71 27.94 -25.95
N SER A 3 -5.85 28.36 -25.39
CA SER A 3 -6.45 27.76 -24.18
C SER A 3 -6.78 26.26 -24.33
N ASN A 4 -7.33 25.86 -25.48
CA ASN A 4 -7.71 24.45 -25.71
C ASN A 4 -6.51 23.51 -25.84
N ARG A 5 -5.36 24.04 -26.31
CA ARG A 5 -4.11 23.27 -26.41
C ARG A 5 -3.47 23.06 -25.05
N VAL A 6 -3.50 24.08 -24.19
CA VAL A 6 -2.99 23.97 -22.81
C VAL A 6 -3.83 22.97 -22.02
N LEU A 7 -5.16 23.01 -22.15
CA LEU A 7 -6.05 22.06 -21.49
C LEU A 7 -5.76 20.60 -21.89
N LEU A 8 -5.55 20.34 -23.19
CA LEU A 8 -5.20 19.01 -23.70
C LEU A 8 -3.86 18.49 -23.17
N VAL A 9 -2.85 19.36 -23.05
CA VAL A 9 -1.53 18.98 -22.50
C VAL A 9 -1.65 18.65 -21.01
N VAL A 10 -2.39 19.44 -20.24
CA VAL A 10 -2.62 19.19 -18.81
C VAL A 10 -3.39 17.88 -18.61
N LEU A 11 -4.43 17.63 -19.40
CA LEU A 11 -5.17 16.38 -19.33
C LEU A 11 -4.30 15.17 -19.68
N GLY A 12 -3.51 15.27 -20.76
CA GLY A 12 -2.60 14.20 -21.19
C GLY A 12 -1.51 13.91 -20.14
N ALA A 13 -1.00 14.95 -19.48
CA ALA A 13 -0.04 14.81 -18.39
C ALA A 13 -0.65 14.12 -17.17
N LEU A 14 -1.90 14.46 -16.80
CA LEU A 14 -2.61 13.84 -15.68
C LEU A 14 -2.89 12.35 -15.92
N VAL A 15 -3.33 12.00 -17.13
CA VAL A 15 -3.59 10.61 -17.52
C VAL A 15 -2.30 9.79 -17.49
N SER A 16 -1.19 10.36 -17.97
CA SER A 16 0.12 9.69 -17.94
C SER A 16 0.62 9.44 -16.52
N LEU A 17 0.35 10.38 -15.59
CA LEU A 17 0.73 10.24 -14.18
C LEU A 17 -0.03 9.10 -13.49
N VAL A 18 -1.33 8.93 -13.81
CA VAL A 18 -2.16 7.84 -13.26
C VAL A 18 -1.81 6.49 -13.87
N ALA A 19 -1.55 6.43 -15.19
CA ALA A 19 -1.23 5.18 -15.89
C ALA A 19 0.16 4.61 -15.54
N GLY A 20 1.10 5.46 -15.09
CA GLY A 20 2.45 5.03 -14.69
C GLY A 20 2.51 4.26 -13.37
N ALA A 21 1.41 4.17 -12.62
CA ALA A 21 1.37 3.43 -11.37
C ALA A 21 1.44 1.92 -11.64
N LYS A 22 2.59 1.31 -11.33
CA LYS A 22 2.80 -0.14 -11.43
C LYS A 22 1.83 -0.86 -10.48
N THR A 23 0.85 -1.57 -11.02
CA THR A 23 -0.11 -2.33 -10.21
C THR A 23 0.54 -3.63 -9.74
N ILE A 24 0.48 -3.89 -8.44
CA ILE A 24 0.93 -5.15 -7.86
C ILE A 24 -0.27 -6.10 -7.87
N SER A 25 -0.18 -7.18 -8.66
CA SER A 25 -1.17 -8.26 -8.60
C SER A 25 -0.87 -9.15 -7.40
N LEU A 26 -1.76 -9.13 -6.40
CA LEU A 26 -1.70 -10.01 -5.25
C LEU A 26 -2.88 -10.99 -5.29
N ARG A 27 -2.60 -12.27 -5.01
CA ARG A 27 -3.61 -13.31 -4.84
C ARG A 27 -3.78 -13.58 -3.34
N GLN A 28 -4.92 -14.07 -2.91
CA GLN A 28 -5.17 -14.39 -1.49
C GLN A 28 -4.12 -15.37 -0.91
N ALA A 29 -3.57 -16.25 -1.75
CA ALA A 29 -2.50 -17.20 -1.38
C ALA A 29 -1.07 -16.62 -1.45
N SER A 30 -0.90 -15.35 -1.84
CA SER A 30 0.40 -14.69 -1.88
C SER A 30 1.03 -14.66 -0.48
N ARG A 31 2.33 -14.93 -0.41
CA ARG A 31 3.12 -14.82 0.82
C ARG A 31 3.45 -13.35 1.07
N ILE A 32 2.97 -12.80 2.17
CA ILE A 32 3.13 -11.39 2.51
C ILE A 32 3.92 -11.29 3.81
N VAL A 33 4.97 -10.47 3.80
CA VAL A 33 5.72 -10.10 5.00
C VAL A 33 5.50 -8.62 5.28
N VAL A 34 5.05 -8.31 6.49
CA VAL A 34 4.95 -6.94 7.01
C VAL A 34 6.12 -6.73 7.97
N VAL A 35 6.98 -5.76 7.68
CA VAL A 35 8.14 -5.42 8.52
C VAL A 35 7.76 -4.26 9.44
N GLY A 36 7.88 -4.49 10.75
CA GLY A 36 7.40 -3.63 11.82
C GLY A 36 6.04 -4.08 12.37
N GLY A 37 5.99 -4.42 13.65
CA GLY A 37 4.81 -4.71 14.48
C GLY A 37 4.28 -3.50 15.24
N GLY A 38 4.55 -2.28 14.77
CA GLY A 38 3.91 -1.05 15.24
C GLY A 38 2.45 -0.91 14.77
N GLN A 39 1.81 0.22 15.10
CA GLN A 39 0.40 0.47 14.80
C GLN A 39 0.10 0.35 13.30
N ALA A 40 0.96 0.90 12.45
CA ALA A 40 0.82 0.82 11.00
C ALA A 40 0.92 -0.63 10.49
N GLY A 41 1.94 -1.37 10.92
CA GLY A 41 2.17 -2.74 10.47
C GLY A 41 1.06 -3.69 10.91
N ILE A 42 0.66 -3.64 12.19
CA ILE A 42 -0.44 -4.46 12.72
C ILE A 42 -1.77 -4.10 12.03
N HIS A 43 -2.03 -2.81 11.81
CA HIS A 43 -3.23 -2.39 11.08
C HIS A 43 -3.27 -2.96 9.66
N TYR A 44 -2.17 -2.88 8.91
CA TYR A 44 -2.10 -3.45 7.55
C TYR A 44 -2.19 -4.98 7.54
N ALA A 45 -1.53 -5.66 8.47
CA ALA A 45 -1.65 -7.11 8.60
C ALA A 45 -3.10 -7.53 8.89
N SER A 46 -3.78 -6.82 9.79
CA SER A 46 -5.20 -7.04 10.09
C SER A 46 -6.10 -6.77 8.88
N LEU A 47 -5.85 -5.68 8.14
CA LEU A 47 -6.60 -5.35 6.94
C LEU A 47 -6.44 -6.40 5.84
N LEU A 48 -5.22 -6.89 5.62
CA LEU A 48 -4.95 -7.96 4.66
C LEU A 48 -5.66 -9.26 5.07
N ALA A 49 -5.62 -9.63 6.35
CA ALA A 49 -6.36 -10.78 6.86
C ALA A 49 -7.88 -10.64 6.61
N LYS A 50 -8.45 -9.46 6.89
CA LYS A 50 -9.86 -9.14 6.62
C LYS A 50 -10.21 -9.20 5.12
N LYS A 51 -9.25 -8.90 4.24
CA LYS A 51 -9.40 -9.03 2.78
C LYS A 51 -9.21 -10.46 2.26
N GLY A 52 -9.03 -11.44 3.14
CA GLY A 52 -8.95 -12.86 2.79
C GLY A 52 -7.56 -13.35 2.41
N PHE A 53 -6.50 -12.56 2.65
CA PHE A 53 -5.14 -13.05 2.52
C PHE A 53 -4.81 -13.98 3.69
N THR A 54 -4.26 -15.15 3.38
CA THR A 54 -4.09 -16.23 4.38
C THR A 54 -2.65 -16.46 4.79
N ASN A 55 -1.68 -15.96 4.03
CA ASN A 55 -0.25 -16.20 4.26
C ASN A 55 0.49 -14.89 4.59
N ILE A 56 0.19 -14.34 5.77
CA ILE A 56 0.73 -13.07 6.24
C ILE A 56 1.65 -13.34 7.44
N ARG A 57 2.86 -12.77 7.43
CA ARG A 57 3.79 -12.80 8.56
C ARG A 57 4.21 -11.39 8.93
N VAL A 58 4.13 -11.04 10.20
CA VAL A 58 4.66 -9.78 10.75
C VAL A 58 6.03 -10.06 11.37
N LEU A 59 7.02 -9.22 11.05
CA LEU A 59 8.34 -9.26 11.65
C LEU A 59 8.55 -7.98 12.45
N GLU A 60 8.71 -8.09 13.76
CA GLU A 60 9.04 -6.98 14.66
C GLU A 60 10.48 -7.18 15.16
N ALA A 61 11.23 -6.09 15.29
CA ALA A 61 12.61 -6.11 15.74
C ALA A 61 12.70 -6.34 17.26
N THR A 62 11.67 -5.92 18.01
CA THR A 62 11.60 -6.09 19.46
C THR A 62 10.75 -7.31 19.84
N TYR A 63 10.71 -7.61 21.14
CA TYR A 63 9.91 -8.68 21.71
C TYR A 63 8.44 -8.28 21.98
N HIS A 64 8.04 -7.05 21.66
CA HIS A 64 6.69 -6.54 21.91
C HIS A 64 6.10 -5.86 20.67
N VAL A 65 4.78 -5.95 20.51
CA VAL A 65 4.05 -5.20 19.48
C VAL A 65 3.78 -3.76 19.94
N GLY A 66 3.33 -2.91 19.02
CA GLY A 66 2.88 -1.53 19.33
C GLY A 66 3.84 -0.44 18.87
N GLY A 67 5.10 -0.77 18.59
CA GLY A 67 6.09 0.16 18.04
C GLY A 67 6.34 1.32 19.02
N LYS A 68 5.88 2.53 18.67
CA LYS A 68 6.01 3.72 19.54
C LYS A 68 4.90 3.85 20.59
N SER A 69 3.85 3.03 20.51
CA SER A 69 2.84 2.91 21.56
C SER A 69 3.21 1.77 22.50
N ALA A 70 3.35 2.08 23.79
CA ALA A 70 3.60 1.12 24.86
C ALA A 70 2.78 1.52 26.09
N THR A 71 2.25 0.54 26.80
CA THR A 71 1.52 0.66 28.07
C THR A 71 2.02 -0.40 29.03
#